data_AF-A0A964XBT5-F1
#
_entry.id   AF-A0A964XBT5-F1
#
_cell.length_a   1.000
_cell.length_b   1.000
_cell.length_c   1.000
_cell.angle_alpha   90.00
_cell.angle_beta   90.00
_cell.angle_gamma   90.00
#
_symmetry.space_group_name_H-M   'P 1'
#
loop_
_entity.id
_entity.type
_entity.pdbx_description
1 polymer ?
#
loop_
_entity_poly.entity_id
_entity_poly.type
_entity_poly.pdbx_seq_one_letter_code
_entity_poly.pdbx_strand_id
1 'polypeptide(L)'
;MDRLTPEQKLLLVLKRDLYAGDWSAMTQDLRNRLEGRPYVLRLAHRIEDDLARIEQMRRLEQHYEVDLAAFLEPIPDPDQDQERPT
;
A
#
# COMPACT_ATOMS: atom_id res chain seq x y z
N MET A 1 17.99 -9.66 6.17
CA MET A 1 16.90 -8.78 6.64
C MET A 1 16.22 -8.25 5.41
N ASP A 2 15.15 -8.91 4.98
CA ASP A 2 14.48 -8.61 3.72
C ASP A 2 13.83 -7.22 3.83
N ARG A 3 14.40 -6.26 3.09
CA ARG A 3 13.86 -4.91 3.00
C ARG A 3 12.60 -4.96 2.12
N LEU A 4 11.53 -4.29 2.56
CA LEU A 4 10.33 -4.10 1.75
C LEU A 4 10.68 -3.46 0.39
N THR A 5 10.12 -3.98 -0.68
CA THR A 5 10.28 -3.40 -2.02
C THR A 5 9.56 -2.04 -2.11
N PRO A 6 9.92 -1.17 -3.08
CA PRO A 6 9.22 0.09 -3.30
C PRO A 6 7.70 -0.07 -3.48
N GLU A 7 7.27 -1.11 -4.19
CA GLU A 7 5.85 -1.42 -4.41
C GLU A 7 5.15 -1.79 -3.11
N GLN A 8 5.79 -2.60 -2.25
CA GLN A 8 5.26 -2.95 -0.94
C GLN A 8 5.12 -1.72 -0.03
N LYS A 9 6.14 -0.84 -0.03
CA LYS A 9 6.09 0.42 0.71
C LYS A 9 4.96 1.32 0.23
N LEU A 10 4.77 1.43 -1.08
CA LEU A 10 3.68 2.19 -1.68
C LEU A 10 2.32 1.64 -1.23
N LEU A 11 2.11 0.33 -1.25
CA LEU A 11 0.87 -0.30 -0.81
C LEU A 11 0.59 -0.04 0.69
N LEU A 12 1.62 -0.07 1.54
CA LEU A 12 1.50 0.26 2.96
C LEU A 12 1.14 1.74 3.21
N VAL A 13 1.73 2.65 2.44
CA VAL A 13 1.36 4.08 2.46
C VAL A 13 -0.11 4.25 2.08
N LEU A 14 -0.53 3.63 0.96
CA LEU A 14 -1.93 3.71 0.52
C LEU A 14 -2.89 3.13 1.55
N LYS A 15 -2.51 2.02 2.21
CA LYS A 15 -3.28 1.38 3.28
C LYS A 15 -3.51 2.36 4.43
N ARG A 16 -2.45 3.02 4.90
CA ARG A 16 -2.51 4.04 5.97
C ARG A 16 -3.36 5.23 5.57
N ASP A 17 -3.07 5.82 4.40
CA ASP A 17 -3.57 7.16 4.04
C ASP A 17 -4.97 7.14 3.41
N LEU A 18 -5.31 6.09 2.65
CA LEU A 18 -6.58 6.01 1.92
C LEU A 18 -7.58 4.99 2.47
N TYR A 19 -7.10 3.97 3.18
CA TYR A 19 -7.92 2.86 3.67
C TYR A 19 -7.93 2.73 5.19
N ALA A 20 -7.51 3.78 5.91
CA ALA A 20 -7.52 3.84 7.37
C ALA A 20 -6.84 2.65 8.07
N GLY A 21 -5.81 2.08 7.43
CA GLY A 21 -5.10 0.92 7.94
C GLY A 21 -5.78 -0.44 7.67
N ASP A 22 -6.85 -0.51 6.87
CA ASP A 22 -7.53 -1.78 6.56
C ASP A 22 -7.16 -2.34 5.18
N TRP A 23 -6.52 -3.51 5.17
CA TRP A 23 -6.25 -4.27 3.94
C TRP A 23 -7.52 -4.78 3.24
N SER A 24 -8.60 -5.00 3.98
CA SER A 24 -9.82 -5.59 3.44
C SER A 24 -10.49 -4.62 2.46
N ALA A 25 -10.63 -3.35 2.84
CA ALA A 25 -11.12 -2.30 1.96
C ALA A 25 -10.27 -2.14 0.68
N MET A 26 -8.94 -2.13 0.80
CA MET A 26 -8.04 -2.02 -0.37
C MET A 26 -8.14 -3.24 -1.29
N THR A 27 -8.12 -4.45 -0.74
CA THR A 27 -8.21 -5.67 -1.56
C THR A 27 -9.55 -5.79 -2.25
N GLN A 28 -10.64 -5.32 -1.62
CA GLN A 28 -11.94 -5.27 -2.27
C GLN A 28 -11.97 -4.28 -3.44
N ASP A 29 -11.39 -3.09 -3.30
CA ASP A 29 -11.28 -2.13 -4.40
C ASP A 29 -10.48 -2.70 -5.57
N LEU A 30 -9.34 -3.35 -5.29
CA LEU A 30 -8.54 -4.03 -6.33
C LEU A 30 -9.28 -5.15 -7.04
N ARG A 31 -10.08 -5.97 -6.32
CA ARG A 31 -10.91 -7.02 -6.92
C ARG A 31 -12.05 -6.43 -7.77
N ASN A 32 -12.75 -5.42 -7.25
CA ASN A 32 -13.80 -4.72 -8.00
C ASN A 32 -13.24 -4.09 -9.27
N ARG A 33 -12.01 -3.53 -9.20
CA ARG A 33 -11.27 -3.10 -10.38
C ARG A 33 -11.07 -4.29 -11.29
N LEU A 34 -10.43 -5.38 -10.87
CA LEU A 34 -10.17 -6.54 -11.74
C LEU A 34 -11.43 -7.07 -12.46
N GLU A 35 -12.58 -7.08 -11.80
CA GLU A 35 -13.87 -7.54 -12.35
C GLU A 35 -14.54 -6.52 -13.30
N GLY A 36 -14.17 -5.25 -13.22
CA GLY A 36 -14.94 -4.13 -13.75
C GLY A 36 -15.17 -4.08 -15.27
N ARG A 37 -14.15 -4.22 -16.15
CA ARG A 37 -14.20 -3.86 -17.60
C ARG A 37 -12.99 -4.41 -18.40
N PRO A 38 -12.89 -4.30 -19.75
CA PRO A 38 -11.75 -4.84 -20.48
C PRO A 38 -10.48 -4.02 -20.19
N TYR A 39 -9.64 -4.54 -19.31
CA TYR A 39 -8.33 -3.97 -19.04
C TYR A 39 -7.32 -4.35 -20.12
N VAL A 40 -6.35 -3.47 -20.35
CA VAL A 40 -5.10 -3.89 -20.99
C VAL A 40 -4.47 -4.98 -20.10
N LEU A 41 -4.09 -6.12 -20.68
CA LEU A 41 -3.55 -7.30 -19.97
C LEU A 41 -2.52 -6.94 -18.88
N ARG A 42 -1.66 -5.95 -19.14
CA ARG A 42 -0.66 -5.45 -18.17
C ARG A 42 -1.25 -4.90 -16.88
N LEU A 43 -2.41 -4.26 -16.92
CA LEU A 43 -3.06 -3.71 -15.74
C LEU A 43 -3.67 -4.81 -14.88
N ALA A 44 -4.27 -5.84 -15.50
CA ALA A 44 -4.76 -7.01 -14.78
C ALA A 44 -3.63 -7.72 -14.02
N HIS A 45 -2.52 -8.03 -14.70
CA HIS A 45 -1.35 -8.63 -14.04
C HIS A 45 -0.80 -7.78 -12.90
N ARG A 46 -0.77 -6.45 -13.05
CA ARG A 46 -0.31 -5.55 -11.98
C ARG A 46 -1.23 -5.62 -10.75
N ILE A 47 -2.55 -5.63 -10.96
CA ILE A 47 -3.52 -5.74 -9.86
C ILE A 47 -3.38 -7.10 -9.15
N GLU A 48 -3.19 -8.17 -9.90
CA GLU A 48 -2.95 -9.52 -9.35
C GLU A 48 -1.66 -9.57 -8.53
N ASP A 49 -0.57 -8.99 -9.04
CA ASP A 49 0.69 -8.87 -8.32
C ASP A 49 0.54 -8.07 -7.02
N ASP A 50 -0.19 -6.94 -7.07
CA ASP A 50 -0.45 -6.12 -5.90
C ASP A 50 -1.30 -6.87 -4.85
N LEU A 51 -2.30 -7.64 -5.28
CA LEU A 51 -3.07 -8.53 -4.40
C LEU A 51 -2.17 -9.58 -3.72
N ALA A 52 -1.24 -10.18 -4.46
CA ALA A 52 -0.29 -11.15 -3.91
C ALA A 52 0.67 -10.51 -2.89
N ARG A 53 1.17 -9.30 -3.16
CA ARG A 53 2.01 -8.52 -2.24
C ARG A 53 1.25 -8.18 -0.96
N ILE A 54 0.00 -7.72 -1.07
CA ILE A 54 -0.85 -7.40 0.09
C ILE A 54 -1.03 -8.64 0.97
N GLU A 55 -1.31 -9.79 0.37
CA GLU A 55 -1.51 -11.03 1.10
C GLU A 55 -0.23 -11.49 1.83
N GLN A 56 0.95 -11.31 1.23
CA GLN A 56 2.23 -11.54 1.92
C GLN A 56 2.42 -10.59 3.12
N MET A 57 2.17 -9.30 2.94
CA MET A 57 2.34 -8.29 4.00
C MET A 57 1.34 -8.50 5.13
N ARG A 58 0.08 -8.83 4.82
CA ARG A 58 -0.95 -9.15 5.82
C ARG A 58 -0.54 -10.32 6.70
N ARG A 59 0.04 -11.38 6.11
CA ARG A 59 0.55 -12.52 6.88
C ARG A 59 1.72 -12.13 7.78
N LEU A 60 2.60 -11.25 7.33
CA LEU A 60 3.70 -10.74 8.16
C LEU A 60 3.17 -9.92 9.34
N GLU A 61 2.24 -9.00 9.10
CA GLU A 61 1.58 -8.21 10.16
C GLU A 61 0.91 -9.10 11.20
N GLN A 62 0.19 -10.13 10.76
CA GLN A 62 -0.46 -11.09 11.66
C GLN A 62 0.54 -11.95 12.44
N HIS A 63 1.61 -12.41 11.79
CA HIS A 63 2.60 -13.28 12.42
C HIS A 63 3.40 -12.56 13.51
N TYR A 64 3.73 -11.28 13.29
CA TYR A 64 4.50 -10.48 14.24
C TYR A 64 3.64 -9.59 15.14
N GLU A 65 2.31 -9.56 14.92
CA GLU A 65 1.36 -8.69 15.62
C GLU A 65 1.75 -7.20 15.52
N VAL A 66 2.16 -6.77 14.33
CA VAL A 66 2.60 -5.38 14.05
C VAL A 66 1.83 -4.78 12.88
N ASP A 67 1.74 -3.45 12.83
CA ASP A 67 1.38 -2.71 11.62
C ASP A 67 2.66 -2.33 10.87
N LEU A 68 2.86 -2.88 9.67
CA LEU A 68 4.07 -2.59 8.89
C LEU A 68 4.12 -1.12 8.44
N ALA A 69 2.97 -0.46 8.30
CA ALA A 69 2.91 0.94 7.89
C ALA A 69 3.46 1.89 8.97
N ALA A 70 3.48 1.46 10.24
CA ALA A 70 4.02 2.24 11.34
C ALA A 70 5.55 2.41 11.28
N PHE A 71 6.24 1.58 10.51
CA PHE A 71 7.70 1.65 10.32
C PHE A 71 8.11 2.45 9.09
N LEU A 72 7.15 3.04 8.37
CA LEU A 72 7.43 3.91 7.23
C LEU A 72 7.55 5.36 7.69
N GLU A 73 8.54 6.06 7.13
CA GLU A 73 8.63 7.51 7.30
C GLU A 73 7.34 8.15 6.75
N PRO A 74 6.77 9.16 7.45
CA PRO A 74 5.68 9.93 6.91
C PRO A 74 6.13 10.58 5.59
N ILE A 75 5.22 10.65 4.62
CA ILE A 75 5.50 11.42 3.40
C ILE A 75 5.66 12.87 3.85
N PRO A 76 6.81 13.52 3.60
CA PRO A 76 6.99 14.92 3.95
C PRO A 76 5.90 15.73 3.26
N ASP A 77 5.17 16.50 4.07
CA ASP A 77 4.16 17.42 3.56
C ASP A 77 4.88 18.51 2.74
N PRO A 78 4.58 18.63 1.43
CA PRO A 78 5.29 19.54 0.54
C PRO A 78 5.13 21.02 0.94
N ASP A 79 4.18 21.35 1.80
CA ASP A 79 3.98 22.71 2.30
C ASP A 79 4.79 23.04 3.57
N GLN A 80 5.46 22.07 4.21
CA GLN A 80 6.25 22.29 5.44
C GLN A 80 7.61 22.97 5.21
N ASP A 81 8.13 22.99 3.97
CA ASP A 81 9.44 23.58 3.64
C ASP A 81 9.38 25.11 3.43
N GLN A 82 8.21 25.73 3.53
CA GLN A 82 8.03 27.18 3.30
C GLN A 82 8.13 28.05 4.56
N GLU A 83 8.26 27.45 5.75
CA GLU A 83 8.30 28.19 7.03
C GLU A 83 9.68 28.11 7.71
N ARG A 84 10.73 28.65 7.08
CA ARG A 84 11.96 29.03 7.80
C ARG A 84 12.07 30.55 7.87
N PRO A 85 11.87 31.19 9.04
CA PRO A 85 12.17 32.60 9.20
C PRO A 85 13.70 32.80 9.21
N THR A 86 14.14 33.82 8.46
CA THR A 86 15.52 34.32 8.33
C THR A 86 16.06 34.87 9.65
#